data_AF-A0A2P1CLW7-F1
#
_entry.id   AF-A0A2P1CLW7-F1
#
_cell.length_a   1.000
_cell.length_b   1.000
_cell.length_c   1.000
_cell.angle_alpha   90.00
_cell.angle_beta   90.00
_cell.angle_gamma   90.00
#
_symmetry.space_group_name_H-M   'P 1'
#
loop_
_entity.id
_entity.type
_entity.pdbx_description
1 polymer ?
#
loop_
_entity_poly.entity_id
_entity_poly.type
_entity_poly.pdbx_seq_one_letter_code
_entity_poly.pdbx_strand_id
1 'polypeptide(L)'
;MMTNLFSTFDPATSTQLSLNWISTFIGMIIIPASFWIMPNRINITMKMIMNKLHEEFKLLLGPKNSGMTLLMITLFMFILFNNAMGLLPYVFTSSSHLIFTMTLAIPMWMSIMLFGWINNTNHMFTHLVPMGTPVVLMPFMVMIETISNLIRPGSLAVRLTANMIAGHLLMSLLGNNSISVNNIILPLIMLVQMMLMMFETAVAIIQAYVFSVLSTLYTSEV
;
A
#
# COMPACT_ATOMS: atom_id res chain seq x y z
N MET A 1 11.87 -23.65 -22.13
CA MET A 1 12.49 -22.32 -21.95
C MET A 1 12.72 -22.13 -20.46
N MET A 2 13.90 -21.66 -20.02
CA MET A 2 14.03 -21.12 -18.66
C MET A 2 13.16 -19.87 -18.61
N THR A 3 11.89 -20.02 -18.23
CA THR A 3 11.08 -18.89 -17.84
C THR A 3 11.67 -18.40 -16.53
N ASN A 4 12.48 -17.35 -16.60
CA ASN A 4 12.98 -16.65 -15.43
C ASN A 4 11.78 -16.38 -14.52
N LEU A 5 11.87 -16.72 -13.23
CA LEU A 5 10.82 -16.47 -12.25
C LEU A 5 10.34 -15.01 -12.26
N PHE A 6 11.23 -14.10 -12.67
CA PHE A 6 10.96 -12.67 -12.77
C PHE A 6 10.16 -12.25 -14.00
N SER A 7 9.94 -13.13 -14.99
CA SER A 7 9.18 -12.78 -16.20
C SER A 7 7.72 -12.42 -15.89
N THR A 8 7.18 -12.82 -14.75
CA THR A 8 5.85 -12.41 -14.28
C THR A 8 5.78 -10.94 -13.89
N PHE A 9 6.93 -10.33 -13.59
CA PHE A 9 7.04 -8.91 -13.22
C PHE A 9 7.47 -8.04 -14.40
N ASP A 10 7.62 -8.57 -15.61
CA ASP A 10 8.03 -7.75 -16.74
C ASP A 10 6.86 -6.84 -17.19
N PRO A 11 7.01 -5.50 -17.15
CA PRO A 11 5.94 -4.59 -17.52
C PRO A 11 5.76 -4.46 -19.05
N ALA A 12 6.77 -4.86 -19.82
CA ALA A 12 6.79 -4.75 -21.27
C ALA A 12 6.21 -6.01 -21.92
N THR A 13 5.08 -5.88 -22.61
CA THR A 13 4.47 -6.98 -23.40
C THR A 13 4.98 -7.00 -24.83
N SER A 14 5.40 -5.84 -25.36
CA SER A 14 6.05 -5.69 -26.65
C SER A 14 7.26 -4.76 -26.54
N THR A 15 8.11 -4.74 -27.57
CA THR A 15 9.34 -3.93 -27.63
C THR A 15 9.11 -2.41 -27.47
N GLN A 16 7.87 -1.94 -27.57
CA GLN A 16 7.54 -0.51 -27.52
C GLN A 16 6.45 -0.15 -26.51
N LEU A 17 5.60 -1.09 -26.10
CA LEU A 17 4.46 -0.79 -25.23
C LEU A 17 4.49 -1.64 -23.95
N SER A 18 4.43 -0.94 -22.82
CA SER A 18 4.24 -1.54 -21.49
C SER A 18 2.75 -1.59 -21.14
N LEU A 19 2.00 -2.46 -21.79
CA LEU A 19 0.54 -2.55 -21.61
C LEU A 19 0.12 -3.14 -20.25
N ASN A 20 1.02 -3.83 -19.54
CA ASN A 20 0.72 -4.45 -18.25
C ASN A 20 0.34 -3.43 -17.17
N TRP A 21 0.74 -2.16 -17.31
CA TRP A 21 0.31 -1.08 -16.42
C TRP A 21 -1.19 -0.81 -16.46
N ILE A 22 -1.91 -1.21 -17.52
CA ILE A 22 -3.37 -1.08 -17.62
C ILE A 22 -4.08 -1.87 -16.51
N SER A 23 -3.45 -2.91 -15.97
CA SER A 23 -3.95 -3.68 -14.80
C SER A 23 -4.32 -2.79 -13.61
N THR A 24 -3.62 -1.67 -13.40
CA THR A 24 -3.90 -0.71 -12.33
C THR A 24 -5.33 -0.15 -12.39
N PHE A 25 -5.86 0.04 -13.60
CA PHE A 25 -7.20 0.59 -13.79
C PHE A 25 -8.30 -0.45 -13.61
N ILE A 26 -7.98 -1.75 -13.73
CA ILE A 26 -8.95 -2.84 -13.56
C ILE A 26 -9.53 -2.81 -12.14
N GLY A 27 -8.69 -2.56 -11.13
CA GLY A 27 -9.14 -2.46 -9.74
C GLY A 27 -10.17 -1.34 -9.51
N MET A 28 -10.08 -0.24 -10.26
CA MET A 28 -11.02 0.88 -10.14
C MET A 28 -12.40 0.57 -10.74
N ILE A 29 -12.46 -0.23 -11.82
CA ILE A 29 -13.72 -0.60 -12.49
C ILE A 29 -14.63 -1.44 -11.57
N ILE A 30 -14.04 -2.16 -10.63
CA ILE A 30 -14.76 -3.04 -9.70
C ILE A 30 -15.53 -2.23 -8.64
N ILE A 31 -15.17 -0.96 -8.43
CA ILE A 31 -15.88 -0.09 -7.49
C ILE A 31 -17.27 0.19 -8.04
N PRO A 32 -18.33 -0.24 -7.34
CA PRO A 32 -19.65 -0.15 -7.92
C PRO A 32 -20.16 1.29 -7.83
N ALA A 33 -20.57 1.84 -8.97
CA ALA A 33 -21.16 3.17 -9.04
C ALA A 33 -22.62 3.18 -8.53
N SER A 34 -23.00 4.22 -7.79
CA SER A 34 -24.38 4.42 -7.33
C SER A 34 -25.19 5.17 -8.38
N PHE A 35 -25.78 4.45 -9.33
CA PHE A 35 -26.70 5.04 -10.31
C PHE A 35 -28.16 5.12 -9.82
N TRP A 36 -28.54 4.23 -8.90
CA TRP A 36 -29.94 4.06 -8.46
C TRP A 36 -30.14 4.60 -7.05
N ILE A 37 -31.34 5.11 -6.77
CA ILE A 37 -31.74 5.62 -5.45
C ILE A 37 -31.66 4.52 -4.38
N MET A 38 -32.04 3.30 -4.74
CA MET A 38 -31.81 2.13 -3.88
C MET A 38 -30.42 1.53 -4.17
N PRO A 39 -29.51 1.51 -3.18
CA PRO A 39 -28.19 0.93 -3.38
C PRO A 39 -28.27 -0.61 -3.49
N ASN A 40 -27.49 -1.19 -4.39
CA ASN A 40 -27.29 -2.64 -4.45
C ASN A 40 -26.59 -3.14 -3.16
N ARG A 41 -26.74 -4.44 -2.83
CA ARG A 41 -26.09 -5.08 -1.67
C ARG A 41 -24.58 -4.82 -1.64
N ILE A 42 -23.92 -4.85 -2.80
CA ILE A 42 -22.49 -4.54 -2.92
C ILE A 42 -22.23 -3.07 -2.49
N ASN A 43 -22.98 -2.10 -3.01
CA ASN A 43 -22.85 -0.69 -2.61
C ASN A 43 -23.11 -0.49 -1.12
N ILE A 44 -24.06 -1.22 -0.53
CA ILE A 44 -24.33 -1.18 0.92
C ILE A 44 -23.12 -1.66 1.69
N THR A 45 -22.55 -2.83 1.34
CA THR A 45 -21.35 -3.36 2.02
C THR A 45 -20.17 -2.41 1.89
N MET A 46 -19.93 -1.84 0.71
CA MET A 46 -18.86 -0.87 0.50
C MET A 46 -19.09 0.40 1.31
N LYS A 47 -20.33 0.92 1.36
CA LYS A 47 -20.65 2.10 2.18
C LYS A 47 -20.45 1.84 3.66
N MET A 48 -20.76 0.64 4.16
CA MET A 48 -20.47 0.27 5.55
C MET A 48 -18.97 0.24 5.83
N ILE A 49 -18.15 -0.30 4.92
CA ILE A 49 -16.69 -0.31 5.05
C ILE A 49 -16.15 1.14 5.08
N MET A 50 -16.58 1.98 4.14
CA MET A 50 -16.14 3.38 4.06
C MET A 50 -16.52 4.18 5.32
N ASN A 51 -17.73 3.97 5.86
CA ASN A 51 -18.17 4.66 7.07
C ASN A 51 -17.34 4.26 8.30
N LYS A 52 -17.05 2.97 8.47
CA LYS A 52 -16.18 2.51 9.57
C LYS A 52 -14.78 3.10 9.46
N LEU A 53 -14.19 3.10 8.27
CA LEU A 53 -12.88 3.71 8.03
C LEU A 53 -12.90 5.22 8.32
N HIS A 54 -13.98 5.91 7.95
CA HIS A 54 -14.15 7.33 8.26
C HIS A 54 -14.18 7.59 9.76
N GLU A 55 -14.89 6.78 10.55
CA GLU A 55 -14.93 6.91 12.00
C GLU A 55 -13.53 6.71 12.63
N GLU A 56 -12.81 5.66 12.22
CA GLU A 56 -11.45 5.38 12.69
C GLU A 56 -10.47 6.52 12.36
N PHE A 57 -10.44 6.98 11.11
CA PHE A 57 -9.54 8.08 10.73
C PHE A 57 -9.93 9.41 11.36
N LYS A 58 -11.23 9.65 11.56
CA LYS A 58 -11.69 10.86 12.25
C LYS A 58 -11.24 10.90 13.71
N LEU A 59 -11.15 9.74 14.38
CA LEU A 59 -10.58 9.66 15.73
C LEU A 59 -9.09 10.04 15.73
N LEU A 60 -8.33 9.63 14.70
CA LEU A 60 -6.90 9.92 14.59
C LEU A 60 -6.59 11.39 14.23
N LEU A 61 -7.33 11.97 13.28
CA LEU A 61 -7.08 13.34 12.80
C LEU A 61 -7.69 14.45 13.70
N GLY A 62 -8.63 14.10 14.58
CA GLY A 62 -9.38 15.08 15.36
C GLY A 62 -10.32 15.97 14.52
N PRO A 63 -10.95 16.99 15.13
CA PRO A 63 -12.03 17.74 14.50
C PRO A 63 -11.59 18.72 13.39
N LYS A 64 -10.30 19.02 13.26
CA LYS A 64 -9.82 20.10 12.39
C LYS A 64 -9.73 19.72 10.90
N ASN A 65 -9.49 18.44 10.57
CA ASN A 65 -9.20 18.00 9.19
C ASN A 65 -10.20 16.95 8.68
N SER A 66 -11.48 17.29 8.60
CA SER A 66 -12.52 16.37 8.10
C SER A 66 -12.31 15.97 6.63
N GLY A 67 -11.81 16.88 5.78
CA GLY A 67 -11.57 16.62 4.36
C GLY A 67 -10.46 15.60 4.08
N MET A 68 -9.45 15.52 4.94
CA MET A 68 -8.34 14.56 4.77
C MET A 68 -8.78 13.11 4.92
N THR A 69 -9.85 12.85 5.66
CA THR A 69 -10.40 11.49 5.79
C THR A 69 -10.80 10.91 4.43
N LEU A 70 -11.33 11.73 3.52
CA LEU A 70 -11.70 11.29 2.17
C LEU A 70 -10.49 10.79 1.38
N LEU A 71 -9.39 11.55 1.41
CA LEU A 71 -8.15 11.21 0.72
C LEU A 71 -7.57 9.88 1.22
N MET A 72 -7.63 9.65 2.53
CA MET A 72 -7.08 8.44 3.15
C MET A 72 -7.95 7.21 2.87
N ILE A 73 -9.27 7.39 2.81
CA ILE A 73 -10.21 6.35 2.42
C ILE A 73 -10.04 5.97 0.95
N THR A 74 -9.87 6.94 0.04
CA THR A 74 -9.67 6.64 -1.38
C THR A 74 -8.35 5.92 -1.63
N LEU A 75 -7.27 6.33 -0.96
CA LEU A 75 -5.98 5.63 -1.01
C LEU A 75 -6.07 4.21 -0.49
N PHE A 76 -6.73 4.02 0.66
CA PHE A 76 -6.94 2.68 1.22
C PHE A 76 -7.64 1.76 0.22
N MET A 77 -8.76 2.20 -0.35
CA MET A 77 -9.49 1.38 -1.32
C MET A 77 -8.67 1.12 -2.57
N PHE A 78 -7.98 2.13 -3.10
CA PHE A 78 -7.16 1.98 -4.29
C PHE A 78 -6.06 0.93 -4.12
N ILE A 79 -5.36 0.94 -2.99
CA ILE A 79 -4.31 -0.04 -2.69
C ILE A 79 -4.91 -1.42 -2.47
N LEU A 80 -6.02 -1.52 -1.72
CA LEU A 80 -6.68 -2.78 -1.43
C LEU A 80 -7.11 -3.50 -2.70
N PHE A 81 -7.75 -2.80 -3.64
CA PHE A 81 -8.20 -3.42 -4.89
C PHE A 81 -7.05 -3.85 -5.79
N ASN A 82 -5.99 -3.03 -5.90
CA ASN A 82 -4.83 -3.41 -6.70
C ASN A 82 -4.11 -4.63 -6.13
N ASN A 83 -3.93 -4.71 -4.80
CA ASN A 83 -3.31 -5.86 -4.16
C ASN A 83 -4.19 -7.11 -4.28
N ALA A 84 -5.51 -6.97 -4.08
CA ALA A 84 -6.45 -8.09 -4.22
C ALA A 84 -6.52 -8.63 -5.65
N MET A 85 -6.50 -7.75 -6.67
CA MET A 85 -6.45 -8.18 -8.07
C MET A 85 -5.10 -8.81 -8.42
N GLY A 86 -4.01 -8.32 -7.85
CA GLY A 86 -2.68 -8.88 -8.08
C GLY A 86 -2.56 -10.35 -7.68
N LEU A 87 -3.29 -10.77 -6.65
CA LEU A 87 -3.30 -12.16 -6.18
C LEU A 87 -4.01 -13.13 -7.15
N LEU A 88 -4.79 -12.64 -8.11
CA LEU A 88 -5.45 -13.50 -9.10
C LEU A 88 -4.43 -14.07 -10.10
N PRO A 89 -4.61 -15.32 -10.55
CA PRO A 89 -3.69 -15.93 -11.49
C PRO A 89 -3.67 -15.14 -12.80
N TYR A 90 -2.46 -14.95 -13.35
CA TYR A 90 -2.17 -14.25 -14.60
C TYR A 90 -2.50 -12.74 -14.62
N VAL A 91 -2.87 -12.15 -13.48
CA VAL A 91 -2.99 -10.69 -13.38
C VAL A 91 -1.64 -10.11 -13.03
N PHE A 92 -1.21 -9.09 -13.79
CA PHE A 92 0.02 -8.36 -13.49
C PHE A 92 -0.15 -7.52 -12.22
N THR A 93 0.79 -7.66 -11.29
CA THR A 93 0.76 -6.99 -9.99
C THR A 93 1.48 -5.65 -10.07
N SER A 94 0.74 -4.59 -10.42
CA SER A 94 1.29 -3.24 -10.47
C SER A 94 1.92 -2.76 -9.16
N SER A 95 1.39 -3.23 -8.02
CA SER A 95 1.89 -2.89 -6.67
C SER A 95 3.23 -3.52 -6.31
N SER A 96 3.72 -4.49 -7.08
CA SER A 96 5.05 -5.07 -6.90
C SER A 96 6.16 -4.11 -7.33
N HIS A 97 5.90 -3.18 -8.24
CA HIS A 97 6.90 -2.24 -8.72
C HIS A 97 7.07 -1.05 -7.77
N LEU A 98 8.33 -0.77 -7.42
CA LEU A 98 8.68 0.40 -6.60
C LEU A 98 8.20 1.71 -7.20
N ILE A 99 8.23 1.83 -8.52
CA ILE A 99 7.74 3.01 -9.24
C ILE A 99 6.28 3.30 -8.86
N PHE A 100 5.39 2.30 -8.89
CA PHE A 100 3.98 2.47 -8.53
C PHE A 100 3.82 2.98 -7.09
N THR A 101 4.44 2.29 -6.12
CA THR A 101 4.29 2.65 -4.71
C THR A 101 4.93 3.99 -4.35
N MET A 102 6.05 4.36 -4.98
CA MET A 102 6.68 5.67 -4.79
C MET A 102 5.85 6.80 -5.40
N THR A 103 5.18 6.57 -6.54
CA THR A 103 4.26 7.55 -7.12
C THR A 103 3.04 7.82 -6.24
N LEU A 104 2.67 6.89 -5.35
CA LEU A 104 1.64 7.11 -4.33
C LEU A 104 2.22 7.80 -3.08
N ALA A 105 3.36 7.32 -2.59
CA ALA A 105 3.92 7.77 -1.31
C ALA A 105 4.55 9.18 -1.35
N ILE A 106 5.32 9.50 -2.40
CA ILE A 106 6.06 10.76 -2.47
C ILE A 106 5.11 11.96 -2.59
N PRO A 107 4.11 11.99 -3.51
CA PRO A 107 3.20 13.13 -3.60
C PRO A 107 2.39 13.34 -2.32
N MET A 108 1.95 12.24 -1.68
CA MET A 108 1.25 12.31 -0.40
C MET A 108 2.13 12.95 0.68
N TRP A 109 3.36 12.46 0.86
CA TRP A 109 4.29 13.03 1.84
C TRP A 109 4.65 14.48 1.53
N MET A 110 4.97 14.80 0.27
CA MET A 110 5.28 16.17 -0.14
C MET A 110 4.13 17.13 0.14
N SER A 111 2.89 16.72 -0.13
CA SER A 111 1.71 17.56 0.13
C SER A 111 1.54 17.90 1.62
N ILE A 112 1.79 16.94 2.50
CA ILE A 112 1.68 17.10 3.96
C ILE A 112 2.81 18.00 4.47
N MET A 113 4.04 17.79 4.01
CA MET A 113 5.20 18.61 4.41
C MET A 113 5.08 20.05 3.94
N LEU A 114 4.64 20.27 2.70
CA LEU A 114 4.38 21.63 2.19
C LEU A 114 3.28 22.32 3.01
N PHE A 115 2.20 21.62 3.35
CA PHE A 115 1.15 22.17 4.21
C PHE A 115 1.68 22.59 5.58
N GLY A 116 2.48 21.75 6.23
CA GLY A 116 3.06 22.06 7.54
C GLY A 116 4.01 23.25 7.51
N TRP A 117 4.86 23.36 6.48
CA TRP A 117 5.78 24.48 6.35
C TRP A 117 5.06 25.79 6.06
N ILE A 118 3.92 25.77 5.37
CA ILE A 118 3.18 27.00 5.06
C ILE A 118 2.36 27.46 6.27
N ASN A 119 1.65 26.54 6.93
CA ASN A 119 0.69 26.91 7.96
C ASN A 119 1.30 27.02 9.37
N ASN A 120 2.21 26.11 9.72
CA ASN A 120 2.72 25.98 11.10
C ASN A 120 4.26 25.86 11.12
N THR A 121 4.97 26.85 10.56
CA THR A 121 6.45 26.88 10.49
C THR A 121 7.10 26.61 11.85
N ASN A 122 6.69 27.34 12.89
CA ASN A 122 7.30 27.23 14.22
C ASN A 122 7.06 25.86 14.85
N HIS A 123 5.86 25.28 14.69
CA HIS A 123 5.54 23.96 15.22
C HIS A 123 6.36 22.86 14.54
N MET A 124 6.54 22.97 13.21
CA MET A 124 7.37 22.03 12.44
C MET A 124 8.83 22.06 12.90
N PHE A 125 9.40 23.26 13.12
CA PHE A 125 10.78 23.36 13.62
C PHE A 125 10.94 22.83 15.04
N THR A 126 9.93 23.01 15.91
CA THR A 126 9.98 22.44 17.26
C THR A 126 9.94 20.91 17.25
N HIS A 127 9.28 20.28 16.28
CA HIS A 127 9.25 18.82 16.15
C HIS A 127 10.62 18.22 15.77
N LEU A 128 11.52 19.00 15.18
CA LEU A 128 12.86 18.51 14.81
C LEU A 128 13.78 18.29 16.02
N VAL A 129 13.44 18.84 17.19
CA VAL A 129 14.23 18.70 18.42
C VAL A 129 13.35 18.04 19.49
N PRO A 130 13.68 16.80 19.93
CA PRO A 130 12.95 16.19 21.02
C PRO A 130 13.14 16.97 22.31
N MET A 131 12.04 17.13 23.06
CA MET A 131 12.00 17.84 24.33
C MET A 131 12.99 17.21 25.33
N GLY A 132 13.85 18.03 25.93
CA GLY A 132 14.78 17.59 26.98
C GLY A 132 16.17 17.14 26.52
N THR A 133 16.55 17.39 25.27
CA THR A 133 17.91 17.09 24.79
C THR A 133 18.96 18.09 25.32
N PRO A 134 20.15 17.63 25.74
CA PRO A 134 21.23 18.52 26.17
C PRO A 134 21.79 19.31 24.98
N VAL A 135 22.17 20.57 25.23
CA VAL A 135 22.54 21.57 24.20
C VAL A 135 23.62 21.07 23.22
N VAL A 136 24.57 20.27 23.70
CA VAL A 136 25.68 19.75 22.88
C VAL A 136 25.21 18.74 21.82
N LEU A 137 24.16 17.95 22.10
CA LEU A 137 23.67 16.92 21.19
C LEU A 137 22.57 17.42 20.22
N MET A 138 22.06 18.65 20.41
CA MET A 138 20.97 19.19 19.59
C MET A 138 21.27 19.17 18.08
N PRO A 139 22.46 19.59 17.59
CA PRO A 139 22.72 19.62 16.14
C PRO A 139 22.67 18.23 15.50
N PHE A 140 23.14 17.20 16.23
CA PHE A 140 23.16 15.83 15.74
C PHE A 140 21.75 15.22 15.70
N MET A 141 20.91 15.51 16.70
CA MET A 141 19.52 15.04 16.73
C MET A 141 18.68 15.62 15.58
N VAL A 142 18.87 16.91 15.25
CA VAL A 142 18.19 17.53 14.09
C VAL A 142 18.57 16.82 12.78
N MET A 143 19.85 16.46 12.61
CA MET A 143 20.28 15.72 11.42
C MET A 143 19.61 14.34 11.34
N ILE A 144 19.47 13.63 12.46
CA ILE A 144 18.80 12.33 12.47
C ILE A 144 17.31 12.48 12.16
N GLU A 145 16.62 13.46 12.75
CA GLU A 145 15.17 13.62 12.55
C GLU A 145 14.83 14.14 11.14
N THR A 146 15.71 14.94 10.53
CA THR A 146 15.56 15.32 9.11
C THR A 146 15.72 14.10 8.19
N ILE A 147 16.68 13.22 8.46
CA ILE A 147 16.86 11.95 7.72
C ILE A 147 15.67 11.02 7.98
N SER A 148 15.19 10.90 9.21
CA SER A 148 14.06 10.04 9.57
C SER A 148 12.80 10.48 8.79
N ASN A 149 12.53 11.79 8.71
CA ASN A 149 11.42 12.34 7.97
C ASN A 149 11.50 12.03 6.46
N LEU A 150 12.68 12.13 5.85
CA LEU A 150 12.89 11.78 4.44
C LEU A 150 12.71 10.28 4.15
N ILE A 151 13.06 9.41 5.10
CA ILE A 151 12.95 7.95 4.93
C ILE A 151 11.49 7.47 5.06
N ARG A 152 10.62 8.18 5.77
CA ARG A 152 9.20 7.78 5.99
C ARG A 152 8.47 7.36 4.69
N PRO A 153 8.37 8.17 3.63
CA PRO A 153 7.68 7.77 2.39
C PRO A 153 8.36 6.59 1.69
N GLY A 154 9.70 6.52 1.74
CA GLY A 154 10.45 5.40 1.18
C GLY A 154 10.17 4.09 1.90
N SER A 155 10.14 4.12 3.24
CA SER A 155 9.84 2.93 4.05
C SER A 155 8.42 2.40 3.81
N LEU A 156 7.44 3.28 3.61
CA LEU A 156 6.07 2.92 3.25
C LEU A 156 5.99 2.24 1.88
N ALA A 157 6.64 2.82 0.87
CA ALA A 157 6.65 2.30 -0.49
C ALA A 157 7.35 0.93 -0.59
N VAL A 158 8.53 0.81 0.04
CA VAL A 158 9.28 -0.46 0.08
C VAL A 158 8.51 -1.55 0.82
N ARG A 159 7.79 -1.21 1.89
CA ARG A 159 6.98 -2.18 2.64
C ARG A 159 5.91 -2.85 1.78
N LEU A 160 5.22 -2.05 0.97
CA LEU A 160 4.14 -2.56 0.12
C LEU A 160 4.70 -3.42 -1.02
N THR A 161 5.75 -2.93 -1.70
CA THR A 161 6.39 -3.69 -2.78
C THR A 161 7.01 -4.99 -2.33
N ALA A 162 7.80 -4.98 -1.26
CA ALA A 162 8.53 -6.15 -0.79
C ALA A 162 7.56 -7.28 -0.42
N ASN A 163 6.44 -6.96 0.24
CA ASN A 163 5.45 -7.96 0.61
C ASN A 163 4.75 -8.57 -0.61
N MET A 164 4.39 -7.76 -1.61
CA MET A 164 3.77 -8.26 -2.84
C MET A 164 4.75 -9.07 -3.71
N ILE A 165 6.01 -8.61 -3.86
CA ILE A 165 7.04 -9.35 -4.61
C ILE A 165 7.34 -10.69 -3.93
N ALA A 166 7.57 -10.69 -2.61
CA ALA A 166 7.96 -11.88 -1.88
C ALA A 166 6.88 -12.95 -1.93
N GLY A 167 5.61 -12.57 -1.76
CA GLY A 167 4.48 -13.49 -1.88
C GLY A 167 4.41 -14.15 -3.26
N HIS A 168 4.37 -13.35 -4.32
CA HIS A 168 4.33 -13.87 -5.70
C HIS A 168 5.54 -14.75 -6.06
N LEU A 169 6.74 -14.39 -5.62
CA LEU A 169 7.93 -15.23 -5.83
C LEU A 169 7.82 -16.56 -5.08
N LEU A 170 7.30 -16.56 -3.85
CA LEU A 170 7.17 -17.77 -3.08
C LEU A 170 6.07 -18.69 -3.61
N MET A 171 4.94 -18.14 -4.06
CA MET A 171 3.89 -18.90 -4.76
C MET A 171 4.37 -19.51 -6.07
N SER A 172 5.17 -18.80 -6.86
CA SER A 172 5.70 -19.29 -8.14
C SER A 172 6.78 -20.36 -7.95
N LEU A 173 7.63 -20.23 -6.92
CA LEU A 173 8.61 -21.25 -6.55
C LEU A 173 7.94 -22.57 -6.11
N LEU A 174 6.95 -22.48 -5.23
CA LEU A 174 6.18 -23.66 -4.79
C LEU A 174 5.38 -24.27 -5.96
N GLY A 175 4.79 -23.42 -6.81
CA GLY A 175 4.07 -23.85 -8.00
C GLY A 175 4.96 -24.60 -8.99
N ASN A 176 6.17 -24.09 -9.29
CA ASN A 176 7.11 -24.76 -10.20
C ASN A 176 7.60 -26.10 -9.64
N ASN A 177 7.85 -26.16 -8.33
CA ASN A 177 8.24 -27.40 -7.68
C ASN A 177 7.09 -28.43 -7.64
N SER A 178 5.83 -28.00 -7.65
CA SER A 178 4.69 -28.92 -7.68
C SER A 178 4.63 -29.77 -8.95
N ILE A 179 5.18 -29.27 -10.06
CA ILE A 179 5.13 -29.93 -11.38
C ILE A 179 6.11 -31.11 -11.47
N SER A 180 7.23 -31.05 -10.74
CA SER A 180 8.31 -32.06 -10.81
C SER A 180 8.22 -33.14 -9.73
N VAL A 181 7.31 -32.99 -8.76
CA VAL A 181 7.21 -33.85 -7.59
C VAL A 181 6.29 -35.03 -7.83
N ASN A 182 6.58 -36.17 -7.18
CA ASN A 182 5.78 -37.38 -7.25
C ASN A 182 4.33 -37.18 -6.73
N ASN A 183 3.36 -37.88 -7.32
CA ASN A 183 1.92 -37.73 -7.02
C ASN A 183 1.55 -37.92 -5.54
N ILE A 184 2.38 -38.62 -4.76
CA ILE A 184 2.15 -38.88 -3.33
C ILE A 184 2.36 -37.61 -2.48
N ILE A 185 3.31 -36.74 -2.86
CA ILE A 185 3.67 -35.53 -2.10
C ILE A 185 2.86 -34.31 -2.60
N LEU A 186 2.33 -34.37 -3.82
CA LEU A 186 1.49 -33.32 -4.41
C LEU A 186 0.35 -32.80 -3.50
N PRO A 187 -0.46 -33.63 -2.82
CA PRO A 187 -1.53 -33.12 -1.96
C PRO A 187 -1.01 -32.27 -0.78
N LEU A 188 0.18 -32.59 -0.26
CA LEU A 188 0.80 -31.79 0.81
C LEU A 188 1.24 -30.42 0.28
N ILE A 189 1.85 -30.36 -0.91
CA ILE A 189 2.26 -29.10 -1.53
C ILE A 189 1.04 -28.21 -1.83
N MET A 190 -0.04 -28.81 -2.33
CA MET A 190 -1.30 -28.09 -2.58
C MET A 190 -1.89 -27.51 -1.30
N LEU A 191 -1.87 -28.25 -0.18
CA LEU A 191 -2.31 -27.72 1.10
C LEU A 191 -1.49 -26.49 1.53
N VAL A 192 -0.17 -26.54 1.37
CA VAL A 192 0.72 -25.41 1.67
C VAL A 192 0.41 -24.22 0.76
N GLN A 193 0.19 -24.44 -0.55
CA GLN A 193 -0.17 -23.38 -1.50
C GLN A 193 -1.49 -22.70 -1.11
N MET A 194 -2.50 -23.47 -0.69
CA MET A 194 -3.78 -22.93 -0.23
C MET A 194 -3.63 -22.08 1.04
N MET A 195 -2.82 -22.56 2.00
CA MET A 195 -2.52 -21.78 3.21
C MET A 195 -1.77 -20.49 2.88
N LEU A 196 -0.84 -20.55 1.93
CA LEU A 196 -0.09 -19.38 1.51
C LEU A 196 -0.98 -18.33 0.85
N MET A 197 -1.89 -18.75 -0.02
CA MET A 197 -2.86 -17.86 -0.66
C MET A 197 -3.74 -17.16 0.39
N MET A 198 -4.21 -17.90 1.39
CA MET A 198 -4.96 -17.31 2.51
C MET A 198 -4.11 -16.30 3.29
N PHE A 199 -2.84 -16.62 3.55
CA PHE A 199 -1.93 -15.70 4.22
C PHE A 199 -1.72 -14.41 3.41
N GLU A 200 -1.49 -14.51 2.11
CA GLU A 200 -1.26 -13.33 1.27
C GLU A 200 -2.49 -12.45 1.10
N THR A 201 -3.69 -13.02 1.03
CA THR A 201 -4.93 -12.21 1.05
C THR A 201 -5.05 -11.40 2.34
N ALA A 202 -4.67 -11.97 3.49
CA ALA A 202 -4.64 -11.24 4.75
C ALA A 202 -3.56 -10.13 4.74
N VAL A 203 -2.35 -10.44 4.23
CA VAL A 203 -1.26 -9.45 4.10
C VAL A 203 -1.68 -8.30 3.19
N ALA A 204 -2.34 -8.57 2.05
CA ALA A 204 -2.81 -7.54 1.12
C ALA A 204 -3.74 -6.51 1.80
N ILE A 205 -4.66 -6.97 2.65
CA ILE A 205 -5.57 -6.11 3.43
C ILE A 205 -4.79 -5.33 4.49
N ILE A 206 -3.90 -5.99 5.23
CA ILE A 206 -3.09 -5.35 6.29
C ILE A 206 -2.18 -4.28 5.70
N GLN A 207 -1.54 -4.51 4.54
CA GLN A 207 -0.66 -3.52 3.92
C GLN A 207 -1.41 -2.26 3.48
N ALA A 208 -2.62 -2.41 2.92
CA ALA A 208 -3.46 -1.26 2.58
C ALA A 208 -3.81 -0.45 3.84
N TYR A 209 -4.16 -1.13 4.93
CA TYR A 209 -4.50 -0.51 6.21
C TYR A 209 -3.32 0.20 6.86
N VAL A 210 -2.17 -0.47 6.94
CA VAL A 210 -0.95 0.10 7.53
C VAL A 210 -0.49 1.32 6.73
N PHE A 211 -0.59 1.29 5.40
CA PHE A 211 -0.26 2.46 4.57
C PHE A 211 -1.15 3.66 4.89
N SER A 212 -2.47 3.48 4.93
CA SER A 212 -3.41 4.58 5.21
C SER A 212 -3.30 5.10 6.65
N VAL A 213 -3.17 4.23 7.64
CA VAL A 213 -3.04 4.64 9.06
C VAL A 213 -1.74 5.40 9.31
N LEU A 214 -0.59 4.94 8.79
CA LEU A 214 0.66 5.69 8.95
C LEU A 214 0.57 7.05 8.25
N SER A 215 -0.05 7.12 7.07
CA SER A 215 -0.27 8.42 6.42
C SER A 215 -1.18 9.34 7.23
N THR A 216 -2.20 8.82 7.92
CA THR A 216 -3.04 9.63 8.83
C THR A 216 -2.27 10.10 10.07
N LEU A 217 -1.41 9.26 10.63
CA LEU A 217 -0.58 9.66 11.77
C LEU A 217 0.38 10.77 11.36
N TYR A 218 1.01 10.66 10.19
CA TYR A 218 1.86 11.73 9.66
C TYR A 218 1.10 13.03 9.40
N THR A 219 -0.17 12.97 8.99
CA THR A 219 -1.02 14.19 8.92
C THR A 219 -1.39 14.76 10.28
N SER A 220 -1.43 13.94 11.33
CA SER A 220 -1.74 14.42 12.69
C SER A 220 -0.55 15.04 13.40
N GLU A 221 0.67 14.64 13.03
CA GLU A 221 1.92 15.21 13.56
C GLU A 221 2.20 16.63 13.04
N VAL A 222 1.68 16.96 11.85
CA VAL A 222 1.95 18.22 11.12
C VAL A 222 0.79 19.20 11.24
#